data_AF-A0AAN7LTS9-F1
#
_entry.id   AF-A0AAN7LTS9-F1
#
_cell.length_a   1.000
_cell.length_b   1.000
_cell.length_c   1.000
_cell.angle_alpha   90.00
_cell.angle_beta   90.00
_cell.angle_gamma   90.00
#
_symmetry.space_group_name_H-M   'P 1'
#
loop_
_entity.id
_entity.type
_entity.pdbx_description
1 polymer ?
#
loop_
_entity_poly.entity_id
_entity_poly.type
_entity_poly.pdbx_seq_one_letter_code
_entity_poly.pdbx_strand_id
1 'polypeptide(L)'
;MVSERRDLSLIQAIPDDIFAIVSRSLSPRDVCNLGLCSRSLYTLVESEKVWLSQCEALGILIAKDLVEWRKGVSSYKVLCRFLLNVQPLLGIWVHQNPELGNVVYAMPGFISVVGCRIIPQELGPLGIEDGPILWAPVFEVIGDFDGSPIFLLHGREKGTEYFFPGSVRVSDRNCNVLLLEVEPRLLRNGGKLVYSKSFAHYPEKEYPIEICRTDSVLRSQRVLVQNQSRLPFGRLGFSDRRKLLEVITSQVRQKLPDHANGPLFPRLRDDEESFQKDLKLIAERRSLLLQSCKLGGGHTDWDPDQSSDPTQLQLSEIWKSFDRSASASKIPTEDDDSEACLKKKTLGGYFRSSIRQILRKSNSFNGSHSSQKSGSSSSEVKHAQLHEFLKSGDTIGLSLNASNIKLSSYRAWPNMHDSRFALYKLPLRVPRADQEYAGLWGGTFGWPPGKPTEDKPGKALFFLMLSYEESQGRHFLIATKILEGTHYVLHPNGSAMFIVNIDQPSEDIFPWNTDAAGHPVMVENAFSGEGIANGYGFRYPGAKPGSLYVIQNGLLAFIWKESKAVLTLQRLNLQDLLKKGERVPALSATSNFSYLTKSYSNVFAGFSHSSTYLSSQRQRHV
;
A
#
# COMPACT_ATOMS: atom_id res chain seq x y z
N MET A 1 40.55 22.33 -51.34
CA MET A 1 39.94 22.69 -50.04
C MET A 1 39.60 21.38 -49.32
N VAL A 2 40.04 21.20 -48.07
CA VAL A 2 39.70 20.00 -47.29
C VAL A 2 38.32 20.19 -46.68
N SER A 3 37.42 19.23 -46.89
CA SER A 3 36.11 19.22 -46.23
C SER A 3 36.26 18.69 -44.80
N GLU A 4 36.22 19.56 -43.80
CA GLU A 4 36.05 19.13 -42.40
C GLU A 4 34.70 18.43 -42.22
N ARG A 5 34.65 17.12 -42.44
CA ARG A 5 33.67 16.27 -41.76
C ARG A 5 34.08 16.20 -40.30
N ARG A 6 33.53 17.10 -39.49
CA ARG A 6 33.53 16.97 -38.03
C ARG A 6 32.59 15.82 -37.68
N ASP A 7 33.13 14.59 -37.65
CA ASP A 7 32.36 13.43 -37.26
C ASP A 7 31.81 13.64 -35.85
N LEU A 8 30.48 13.62 -35.72
CA LEU A 8 29.75 13.80 -34.46
C LEU A 8 29.79 12.52 -33.60
N SER A 9 30.93 11.81 -33.62
CA SER A 9 31.23 10.62 -32.84
C SER A 9 31.49 10.92 -31.36
N LEU A 10 31.52 12.21 -30.96
CA LEU A 10 31.77 12.69 -29.60
C LEU A 10 31.09 11.85 -28.52
N ILE A 11 29.80 11.53 -28.69
CA ILE A 11 29.01 10.75 -27.70
C ILE A 11 29.58 9.33 -27.51
N GLN A 12 30.15 8.73 -28.55
CA GLN A 12 30.74 7.39 -28.50
C GLN A 12 32.15 7.38 -27.87
N ALA A 13 32.76 8.55 -27.65
CA ALA A 13 34.05 8.73 -26.99
C ALA A 13 33.93 9.23 -25.53
N ILE A 14 32.71 9.36 -25.00
CA ILE A 14 32.45 9.81 -23.62
C ILE A 14 32.79 8.66 -22.64
N PRO A 15 33.63 8.90 -21.60
CA PRO A 15 33.86 7.94 -20.52
C PRO A 15 32.56 7.62 -19.76
N ASP A 16 32.42 6.41 -19.23
CA ASP A 16 31.16 5.96 -18.62
C ASP A 16 30.76 6.75 -17.37
N ASP A 17 31.72 7.34 -16.63
CA ASP A 17 31.45 8.30 -15.55
C ASP A 17 30.72 9.56 -16.05
N ILE A 18 31.15 10.12 -17.18
CA ILE A 18 30.56 11.33 -17.77
C ILE A 18 29.21 10.99 -18.42
N PHE A 19 29.09 9.84 -19.08
CA PHE A 19 27.82 9.37 -19.62
C PHE A 19 26.81 9.03 -18.51
N ALA A 20 27.25 8.52 -17.36
CA ALA A 20 26.38 8.31 -16.20
C ALA A 20 25.76 9.63 -15.70
N ILE A 21 26.55 10.72 -15.63
CA ILE A 21 26.06 12.06 -15.30
C ILE A 21 25.02 12.53 -16.35
N VAL A 22 25.34 12.44 -17.64
CA VAL A 22 24.41 12.80 -18.74
C VAL A 22 23.11 11.98 -18.67
N SER A 23 23.21 10.70 -18.33
CA SER A 23 22.05 9.79 -18.24
C SER A 23 21.01 10.27 -17.23
N ARG A 24 21.41 10.96 -16.14
CA ARG A 24 20.47 11.47 -15.11
C ARG A 24 19.44 12.46 -15.67
N SER A 25 19.72 13.07 -16.83
CA SER A 25 18.79 13.97 -17.54
C SER A 25 17.85 13.24 -18.52
N LEU A 26 18.01 11.93 -18.68
CA LEU A 26 17.20 11.08 -19.56
C LEU A 26 16.30 10.16 -18.72
N SER A 27 15.19 9.69 -19.29
CA SER A 27 14.45 8.63 -18.62
C SER A 27 15.17 7.28 -18.81
N PRO A 28 15.02 6.32 -17.86
CA PRO A 28 15.55 4.96 -18.02
C PRO A 28 15.11 4.24 -19.30
N ARG A 29 13.97 4.64 -19.89
CA ARG A 29 13.52 4.13 -21.18
C ARG A 29 14.36 4.67 -22.34
N ASP A 30 14.77 5.93 -22.25
CA ASP A 30 15.54 6.60 -23.29
C ASP A 30 17.02 6.21 -23.22
N VAL A 31 17.54 5.94 -22.02
CA VAL A 31 18.83 5.25 -21.83
C VAL A 31 18.82 3.88 -22.52
N CYS A 32 17.77 3.06 -22.33
CA CYS A 32 17.60 1.83 -23.11
C CYS A 32 17.49 2.07 -24.62
N ASN A 33 16.78 3.12 -25.07
CA ASN A 33 16.66 3.45 -26.49
C ASN A 33 18.01 3.83 -27.12
N LEU A 34 18.87 4.56 -26.41
CA LEU A 34 20.24 4.89 -26.85
C LEU A 34 21.09 3.63 -27.05
N GLY A 35 20.97 2.64 -26.16
CA GLY A 35 21.64 1.35 -26.30
C GLY A 35 21.26 0.57 -27.57
N LEU A 36 20.11 0.88 -28.18
CA LEU A 36 19.67 0.29 -29.44
C LEU A 36 20.22 1.03 -30.69
N CYS A 37 20.88 2.18 -30.52
CA CYS A 37 21.33 3.02 -31.64
C CYS A 37 22.71 2.60 -32.19
N SER A 38 23.62 2.07 -31.38
CA SER A 38 24.93 1.56 -31.82
C SER A 38 25.55 0.58 -30.83
N ARG A 39 26.55 -0.21 -31.25
CA ARG A 39 27.29 -1.12 -30.36
C ARG A 39 28.05 -0.40 -29.25
N SER A 40 28.64 0.76 -29.56
CA SER A 40 29.38 1.61 -28.60
C SER A 40 28.43 2.19 -27.55
N LEU A 41 27.26 2.68 -27.95
CA LEU A 41 26.22 3.11 -27.03
C LEU A 41 25.64 1.95 -26.22
N TYR A 42 25.50 0.75 -26.79
CA TYR A 42 25.11 -0.44 -26.05
C TYR A 42 26.09 -0.74 -24.91
N THR A 43 27.39 -0.84 -25.21
CA THR A 43 28.41 -1.10 -24.18
C THR A 43 28.48 -0.01 -23.11
N LEU A 44 28.24 1.25 -23.49
CA LEU A 44 28.21 2.38 -22.57
C LEU A 44 26.96 2.34 -21.66
N VAL A 45 25.81 1.97 -22.23
CA VAL A 45 24.53 1.80 -21.51
C VAL A 45 24.54 0.58 -20.59
N GLU A 46 25.28 -0.49 -20.87
CA GLU A 46 25.39 -1.63 -19.93
C GLU A 46 26.27 -1.36 -18.70
N SER A 47 26.96 -0.21 -18.58
CA SER A 47 27.77 0.10 -17.39
C SER A 47 26.91 0.23 -16.13
N GLU A 48 27.30 -0.48 -15.07
CA GLU A 48 26.70 -0.40 -13.73
C GLU A 48 26.69 1.04 -13.18
N LYS A 49 27.65 1.91 -13.57
CA LYS A 49 27.70 3.33 -13.15
C LYS A 49 26.50 4.13 -13.66
N VAL A 50 26.11 3.88 -14.90
CA VAL A 50 24.96 4.52 -15.56
C VAL A 50 23.69 4.15 -14.81
N TRP A 51 23.51 2.86 -14.52
CA TRP A 51 22.31 2.40 -13.83
C TRP A 51 22.27 2.73 -12.33
N LEU A 52 23.41 2.86 -11.65
CA LEU A 52 23.48 3.48 -10.33
C LEU A 52 22.97 4.93 -10.40
N SER A 53 23.48 5.72 -11.35
CA SER A 53 23.00 7.09 -11.58
C SER A 53 21.52 7.18 -11.92
N GLN A 54 20.98 6.21 -12.68
CA GLN A 54 19.53 6.09 -12.91
C GLN A 54 18.76 5.77 -11.61
N CYS A 55 19.29 4.91 -10.73
CA CYS A 55 18.65 4.59 -9.45
C CYS A 55 18.63 5.80 -8.50
N GLU A 56 19.74 6.54 -8.40
CA GLU A 56 19.84 7.76 -7.60
C GLU A 56 18.86 8.84 -8.09
N ALA A 57 18.73 9.01 -9.41
CA ALA A 57 17.81 9.96 -10.04
C ALA A 57 16.31 9.66 -9.76
N LEU A 58 15.95 8.47 -9.27
CA LEU A 58 14.58 8.18 -8.84
C LEU A 58 14.25 8.74 -7.44
N GLY A 59 15.25 9.08 -6.62
CA GLY A 59 15.07 9.66 -5.28
C GLY A 59 14.40 8.74 -4.23
N ILE A 60 14.30 7.43 -4.49
CA ILE A 60 13.58 6.47 -3.63
C ILE A 60 14.46 6.00 -2.45
N LEU A 61 15.78 5.96 -2.65
CA LEU A 61 16.78 5.44 -1.72
C LEU A 61 18.02 6.34 -1.75
N ILE A 62 18.71 6.45 -0.61
CA ILE A 62 20.04 7.08 -0.55
C ILE A 62 21.09 6.16 -1.17
N ALA A 63 22.19 6.73 -1.67
CA ALA A 63 23.26 5.98 -2.36
C ALA A 63 23.82 4.81 -1.53
N LYS A 64 23.98 4.97 -0.19
CA LYS A 64 24.44 3.89 0.71
C LYS A 64 23.48 2.69 0.72
N ASP A 65 22.18 2.92 0.65
CA ASP A 65 21.18 1.86 0.65
C ASP A 65 21.02 1.22 -0.74
N LEU A 66 21.27 1.97 -1.83
CA LEU A 66 21.36 1.42 -3.19
C LEU A 66 22.49 0.38 -3.33
N VAL A 67 23.66 0.65 -2.72
CA VAL A 67 24.79 -0.29 -2.68
C VAL A 67 24.43 -1.57 -1.91
N GLU A 68 23.63 -1.49 -0.86
CA GLU A 68 23.12 -2.67 -0.15
C GLU A 68 22.08 -3.44 -0.98
N TRP A 69 21.09 -2.76 -1.56
CA TRP A 69 20.07 -3.40 -2.39
C TRP A 69 20.66 -4.07 -3.65
N ARG A 70 21.76 -3.51 -4.21
CA ARG A 70 22.52 -4.10 -5.32
C ARG A 70 23.05 -5.51 -5.04
N LYS A 71 23.30 -5.87 -3.77
CA LYS A 71 23.82 -7.19 -3.38
C LYS A 71 22.80 -8.32 -3.58
N GLY A 72 21.50 -8.03 -3.53
CA GLY A 72 20.43 -9.03 -3.65
C GLY A 72 19.77 -9.14 -5.03
N VAL A 73 20.30 -8.47 -6.05
CA VAL A 73 19.88 -8.55 -7.45
C VAL A 73 21.07 -8.65 -8.41
N SER A 74 20.82 -9.02 -9.66
CA SER A 74 21.85 -9.23 -10.68
C SER A 74 22.63 -7.98 -11.09
N SER A 75 21.99 -6.81 -11.21
CA SER A 75 22.60 -5.55 -11.70
C SER A 75 21.87 -4.30 -11.18
N TYR A 76 22.51 -3.12 -11.22
CA TYR A 76 21.82 -1.84 -11.00
C TYR A 76 20.75 -1.59 -12.08
N LYS A 77 20.92 -2.12 -13.30
CA LYS A 77 19.90 -2.06 -14.37
C LYS A 77 18.62 -2.77 -13.95
N VAL A 78 18.77 -3.94 -13.31
CA VAL A 78 17.68 -4.69 -12.72
C VAL A 78 17.11 -4.00 -11.46
N LEU A 79 17.94 -3.41 -10.61
CA LEU A 79 17.47 -2.60 -9.47
C LEU A 79 16.62 -1.41 -9.95
N CYS A 80 17.07 -0.67 -10.96
CA CYS A 80 16.34 0.45 -11.57
C CYS A 80 14.99 -0.01 -12.12
N ARG A 81 14.95 -1.15 -12.83
CA ARG A 81 13.70 -1.77 -13.32
C ARG A 81 12.73 -2.09 -12.19
N PHE A 82 13.20 -2.66 -11.08
CA PHE A 82 12.37 -2.93 -9.91
C PHE A 82 11.85 -1.63 -9.28
N LEU A 83 12.74 -0.67 -9.01
CA LEU A 83 12.42 0.63 -8.44
C LEU A 83 11.38 1.39 -9.28
N LEU A 84 11.51 1.40 -10.60
CA LEU A 84 10.53 1.99 -11.53
C LEU A 84 9.14 1.34 -11.46
N ASN A 85 9.09 0.02 -11.24
CA ASN A 85 7.81 -0.69 -11.08
C ASN A 85 7.16 -0.33 -9.75
N VAL A 86 7.92 -0.16 -8.66
CA VAL A 86 7.35 0.06 -7.31
C VAL A 86 7.24 1.52 -6.88
N GLN A 87 7.93 2.46 -7.54
CA GLN A 87 7.85 3.90 -7.29
C GLN A 87 6.40 4.43 -7.19
N PRO A 88 5.46 4.03 -8.07
CA PRO A 88 4.08 4.52 -8.01
C PRO A 88 3.33 4.04 -6.76
N LEU A 89 3.74 2.91 -6.17
CA LEU A 89 3.15 2.34 -4.97
C LEU A 89 3.51 3.11 -3.69
N LEU A 90 4.60 3.89 -3.69
CA LEU A 90 5.12 4.58 -2.50
C LEU A 90 4.25 5.76 -2.06
N GLY A 91 4.23 6.04 -0.75
CA GLY A 91 3.55 7.18 -0.13
C GLY A 91 2.35 6.79 0.73
N ILE A 92 1.51 7.78 1.07
CA ILE A 92 0.32 7.57 1.91
C ILE A 92 -0.88 7.17 1.06
N TRP A 93 -1.57 6.13 1.50
CA TRP A 93 -2.82 5.63 0.97
C TRP A 93 -3.90 5.60 2.06
N VAL A 94 -5.16 5.77 1.68
CA VAL A 94 -6.32 5.67 2.57
C VAL A 94 -7.41 4.74 2.00
N HIS A 95 -8.05 3.95 2.85
CA HIS A 95 -9.32 3.28 2.52
C HIS A 95 -10.51 4.16 2.91
N GLN A 96 -11.67 3.94 2.28
CA GLN A 96 -12.92 4.56 2.68
C GLN A 96 -13.43 3.99 4.02
N ASN A 97 -13.09 4.66 5.11
CA ASN A 97 -13.99 4.78 6.25
C ASN A 97 -13.83 6.18 6.85
N PRO A 98 -14.88 7.02 6.92
CA PRO A 98 -14.77 8.29 7.64
C PRO A 98 -14.40 8.08 9.11
N GLU A 99 -14.82 6.98 9.73
CA GLU A 99 -14.79 6.86 11.19
C GLU A 99 -13.40 6.52 11.75
N LEU A 100 -12.67 5.51 11.25
CA LEU A 100 -11.45 5.02 11.94
C LEU A 100 -10.26 4.65 11.05
N GLY A 101 -9.09 4.56 11.69
CA GLY A 101 -7.75 4.47 11.10
C GLY A 101 -7.62 3.58 9.88
N ASN A 102 -7.54 4.22 8.72
CA ASN A 102 -7.40 3.57 7.42
C ASN A 102 -6.20 4.09 6.61
N VAL A 103 -5.24 4.72 7.28
CA VAL A 103 -3.97 5.18 6.69
C VAL A 103 -3.02 4.00 6.53
N VAL A 104 -2.56 3.78 5.31
CA VAL A 104 -1.52 2.80 4.95
C VAL A 104 -0.36 3.55 4.31
N TYR A 105 0.81 3.52 4.93
CA TYR A 105 2.03 4.09 4.35
C TYR A 105 2.81 3.00 3.63
N ALA A 106 3.13 3.23 2.36
CA ALA A 106 3.92 2.32 1.54
C ALA A 106 5.35 2.85 1.43
N MET A 107 6.32 2.09 1.96
CA MET A 107 7.73 2.50 2.11
C MET A 107 8.72 1.42 1.65
N PRO A 108 9.98 1.78 1.33
CA PRO A 108 11.02 0.81 0.99
C PRO A 108 11.39 -0.09 2.18
N GLY A 109 11.54 -1.39 1.92
CA GLY A 109 12.10 -2.39 2.84
C GLY A 109 13.53 -2.77 2.48
N PHE A 110 13.72 -3.97 1.94
CA PHE A 110 14.98 -4.40 1.31
C PHE A 110 14.68 -5.18 0.03
N ILE A 111 14.87 -4.53 -1.12
CA ILE A 111 14.43 -5.03 -2.44
C ILE A 111 12.91 -5.36 -2.37
N SER A 112 12.19 -4.54 -1.61
CA SER A 112 10.76 -4.66 -1.38
C SER A 112 10.12 -3.30 -1.08
N VAL A 113 8.81 -3.20 -1.28
CA VAL A 113 7.97 -2.11 -0.77
C VAL A 113 6.91 -2.70 0.15
N VAL A 114 6.85 -2.19 1.37
CA VAL A 114 5.97 -2.67 2.45
C VAL A 114 4.87 -1.65 2.69
N GLY A 115 3.61 -2.10 2.66
CA GLY A 115 2.45 -1.33 3.05
C GLY A 115 2.14 -1.52 4.54
N CYS A 116 2.35 -0.49 5.35
CA CYS A 116 2.16 -0.49 6.80
C CYS A 116 0.91 0.32 7.17
N ARG A 117 -0.10 -0.33 7.76
CA ARG A 117 -1.30 0.31 8.32
C ARG A 117 -0.97 0.91 9.68
N ILE A 118 -1.08 2.23 9.84
CA ILE A 118 -0.92 2.88 11.14
C ILE A 118 -2.17 2.61 11.99
N ILE A 119 -1.99 2.24 13.25
CA ILE A 119 -3.08 1.97 14.19
C ILE A 119 -3.47 3.25 14.94
N PRO A 120 -4.77 3.55 15.10
CA PRO A 120 -5.24 4.57 16.04
C PRO A 120 -4.78 4.27 17.46
N GLN A 121 -3.99 5.18 18.05
CA GLN A 121 -3.46 5.05 19.41
C GLN A 121 -3.41 6.41 20.12
N GLU A 122 -3.46 6.36 21.45
CA GLU A 122 -3.05 7.50 22.26
C GLU A 122 -1.52 7.68 22.21
N LEU A 123 -1.04 8.88 22.52
CA LEU A 123 0.37 9.17 22.66
C LEU A 123 0.93 8.51 23.93
N GLY A 124 2.04 7.79 23.78
CA GLY A 124 2.83 7.31 24.91
C GLY A 124 3.70 8.41 25.53
N PRO A 125 4.34 8.14 26.68
CA PRO A 125 5.13 9.11 27.45
C PRO A 125 6.38 9.64 26.73
N LEU A 126 6.73 9.11 25.55
CA LEU A 126 7.82 9.63 24.72
C LEU A 126 7.40 10.76 23.77
N GLY A 127 6.09 11.02 23.58
CA GLY A 127 5.58 12.08 22.70
C GLY A 127 5.47 11.67 21.22
N ILE A 128 5.35 12.65 20.32
CA ILE A 128 5.04 12.41 18.90
C ILE A 128 6.26 11.91 18.11
N GLU A 129 7.46 12.42 18.41
CA GLU A 129 8.67 12.20 17.61
C GLU A 129 9.48 10.96 18.05
N ASP A 130 9.42 10.62 19.34
CA ASP A 130 10.09 9.45 19.94
C ASP A 130 9.14 8.33 20.37
N GLY A 131 7.83 8.57 20.31
CA GLY A 131 6.83 7.54 20.60
C GLY A 131 6.84 6.44 19.55
N PRO A 132 6.96 5.15 19.94
CA PRO A 132 6.70 4.06 19.00
C PRO A 132 5.24 4.12 18.55
N ILE A 133 5.01 4.03 17.24
CA ILE A 133 3.67 3.86 16.68
C ILE A 133 3.40 2.39 16.41
N LEU A 134 2.21 1.93 16.78
CA LEU A 134 1.69 0.61 16.46
C LEU A 134 1.32 0.58 14.97
N TRP A 135 1.76 -0.47 14.28
CA TRP A 135 1.46 -0.66 12.85
C TRP A 135 1.23 -2.12 12.48
N ALA A 136 0.33 -2.38 11.52
CA ALA A 136 0.04 -3.73 11.01
C ALA A 136 0.48 -3.88 9.54
N PRO A 137 1.00 -5.04 9.12
CA PRO A 137 1.34 -5.27 7.71
C PRO A 137 0.07 -5.45 6.86
N VAL A 138 0.06 -4.80 5.69
CA VAL A 138 -1.04 -4.85 4.71
C VAL A 138 -0.63 -5.68 3.50
N PHE A 139 0.50 -5.33 2.89
CA PHE A 139 1.08 -6.04 1.76
C PHE A 139 2.59 -5.81 1.70
N GLU A 140 3.29 -6.68 0.97
CA GLU A 140 4.67 -6.51 0.55
C GLU A 140 4.78 -6.78 -0.96
N VAL A 141 5.57 -5.98 -1.67
CA VAL A 141 5.97 -6.25 -3.05
C VAL A 141 7.46 -6.53 -3.04
N ILE A 142 7.86 -7.78 -3.28
CA ILE A 142 9.27 -8.23 -3.27
C ILE A 142 9.79 -8.31 -4.71
N GLY A 143 11.00 -7.82 -4.95
CA GLY A 143 11.73 -8.06 -6.20
C GLY A 143 12.55 -9.34 -6.15
N ASP A 144 12.43 -10.21 -7.16
CA ASP A 144 13.32 -11.36 -7.36
C ASP A 144 14.71 -10.91 -7.89
N PHE A 145 15.64 -11.85 -8.12
CA PHE A 145 17.00 -11.58 -8.59
C PHE A 145 17.09 -10.90 -9.98
N ASP A 146 16.04 -11.02 -10.81
CA ASP A 146 15.85 -10.34 -12.11
C ASP A 146 15.04 -9.02 -12.01
N GLY A 147 14.64 -8.64 -10.79
CA GLY A 147 13.82 -7.46 -10.52
C GLY A 147 12.34 -7.60 -10.89
N SER A 148 11.86 -8.82 -11.16
CA SER A 148 10.42 -9.07 -11.30
C SER A 148 9.70 -8.90 -9.95
N PRO A 149 8.58 -8.15 -9.90
CA PRO A 149 7.86 -7.90 -8.66
C PRO A 149 6.80 -8.98 -8.37
N ILE A 150 6.91 -9.61 -7.21
CA ILE A 150 5.92 -10.55 -6.65
C ILE A 150 5.10 -9.81 -5.58
N PHE A 151 3.78 -9.93 -5.64
CA PHE A 151 2.86 -9.38 -4.64
C PHE A 151 2.61 -10.39 -3.53
N LEU A 152 2.75 -9.98 -2.27
CA LEU A 152 2.32 -10.72 -1.09
C LEU A 152 1.29 -9.87 -0.35
N LEU A 153 0.03 -10.27 -0.33
CA LEU A 153 -0.95 -9.72 0.61
C LEU A 153 -0.68 -10.34 1.98
N HIS A 154 -0.72 -9.55 3.06
CA HIS A 154 -0.68 -10.07 4.43
C HIS A 154 -2.08 -10.26 4.99
N GLY A 155 -2.26 -11.29 5.82
CA GLY A 155 -3.49 -11.40 6.61
C GLY A 155 -3.48 -12.49 7.68
N ARG A 156 -4.32 -12.30 8.70
CA ARG A 156 -4.44 -13.20 9.85
C ARG A 156 -5.78 -13.93 9.84
N GLU A 157 -5.75 -15.24 10.12
CA GLU A 157 -6.94 -16.09 10.28
C GLU A 157 -6.81 -16.96 11.53
N LYS A 158 -7.84 -16.98 12.39
CA LYS A 158 -7.88 -17.79 13.63
C LYS A 158 -6.64 -17.66 14.54
N GLY A 159 -6.00 -16.49 14.53
CA GLY A 159 -4.79 -16.19 15.31
C GLY A 159 -3.47 -16.44 14.57
N THR A 160 -3.47 -17.22 13.49
CA THR A 160 -2.30 -17.55 12.65
C THR A 160 -2.10 -16.51 11.55
N GLU A 161 -0.84 -16.13 11.31
CA GLU A 161 -0.44 -15.24 10.20
C GLU A 161 -0.23 -16.01 8.89
N TYR A 162 -0.73 -15.45 7.80
CA TYR A 162 -0.63 -15.98 6.44
C TYR A 162 -0.15 -14.89 5.48
N PHE A 163 0.41 -15.33 4.36
CA PHE A 163 0.57 -14.49 3.17
C PHE A 163 -0.13 -15.13 1.98
N PHE A 164 -0.59 -14.29 1.06
CA PHE A 164 -1.39 -14.69 -0.10
C PHE A 164 -0.68 -14.14 -1.34
N PRO A 165 0.07 -14.98 -2.08
CA PRO A 165 0.94 -14.52 -3.16
C PRO A 165 0.14 -14.23 -4.43
N GLY A 166 0.66 -13.34 -5.26
CA GLY A 166 0.00 -12.87 -6.46
C GLY A 166 0.89 -12.00 -7.35
N SER A 167 0.24 -11.31 -8.27
CA SER A 167 0.88 -10.45 -9.28
C SER A 167 0.78 -8.97 -8.93
N VAL A 168 1.81 -8.18 -9.26
CA VAL A 168 1.70 -6.72 -9.29
C VAL A 168 1.41 -6.26 -10.73
N ARG A 169 0.50 -5.30 -10.88
CA ARG A 169 0.25 -4.57 -12.14
C ARG A 169 0.31 -3.08 -11.87
N VAL A 170 1.14 -2.38 -12.64
CA VAL A 170 1.29 -0.93 -12.54
C VAL A 170 1.00 -0.34 -13.90
N SER A 171 -0.25 0.10 -14.06
CA SER A 171 -0.81 0.56 -15.34
C SER A 171 -0.45 2.02 -15.63
N ASP A 172 -0.13 2.79 -14.60
CA ASP A 172 0.26 4.21 -14.66
C ASP A 172 1.32 4.51 -13.58
N ARG A 173 2.29 5.37 -13.90
CA ARG A 173 3.25 5.91 -12.91
C ARG A 173 2.61 6.91 -11.96
N ASN A 174 1.55 7.58 -12.41
CA ASN A 174 0.75 8.53 -11.63
C ASN A 174 -0.49 7.84 -11.02
N CYS A 175 -0.37 6.58 -10.62
CA CYS A 175 -1.49 5.84 -10.02
C CYS A 175 -2.01 6.53 -8.75
N ASN A 176 -3.32 6.59 -8.60
CA ASN A 176 -4.00 7.16 -7.43
C ASN A 176 -4.96 6.17 -6.78
N VAL A 177 -5.10 4.94 -7.31
CA VAL A 177 -5.82 3.84 -6.68
C VAL A 177 -5.03 2.54 -6.80
N LEU A 178 -4.84 1.83 -5.68
CA LEU A 178 -4.46 0.42 -5.65
C LEU A 178 -5.73 -0.43 -5.50
N LEU A 179 -6.03 -1.26 -6.49
CA LEU A 179 -7.14 -2.20 -6.47
C LEU A 179 -6.62 -3.60 -6.09
N LEU A 180 -7.29 -4.27 -5.15
CA LEU A 180 -7.11 -5.71 -4.94
C LEU A 180 -8.13 -6.45 -5.80
N GLU A 181 -7.64 -7.17 -6.81
CA GLU A 181 -8.47 -7.82 -7.83
C GLU A 181 -8.13 -9.30 -7.98
N VAL A 182 -9.09 -10.06 -8.49
CA VAL A 182 -8.87 -11.41 -9.02
C VAL A 182 -8.75 -11.32 -10.53
N GLU A 183 -7.73 -11.94 -11.13
CA GLU A 183 -7.55 -11.95 -12.58
C GLU A 183 -7.63 -13.37 -13.16
N PRO A 184 -8.43 -13.61 -14.21
CA PRO A 184 -8.31 -14.81 -15.05
C PRO A 184 -6.97 -14.82 -15.80
N ARG A 185 -6.24 -15.92 -15.67
CA ARG A 185 -4.99 -16.19 -16.39
C ARG A 185 -5.20 -17.40 -17.31
N LEU A 186 -4.44 -17.45 -18.40
CA LEU A 186 -4.40 -18.65 -19.24
C LEU A 186 -3.32 -19.58 -18.69
N LEU A 187 -3.58 -20.89 -18.69
CA LEU A 187 -2.60 -21.88 -18.28
C LEU A 187 -1.47 -21.87 -19.30
N ARG A 188 -0.29 -21.41 -18.88
CA ARG A 188 0.90 -21.43 -19.72
C ARG A 188 1.45 -22.87 -19.76
N ASN A 189 0.83 -23.72 -20.57
CA ASN A 189 1.29 -25.08 -20.90
C ASN A 189 2.83 -25.08 -21.03
N GLY A 190 3.48 -26.11 -20.47
CA GLY A 190 4.89 -26.18 -20.06
C GLY A 190 5.98 -25.95 -21.12
N GLY A 191 5.89 -24.89 -21.90
CA GLY A 191 6.96 -24.35 -22.73
C GLY A 191 8.04 -23.81 -21.80
N LYS A 192 9.02 -24.67 -21.53
CA LYS A 192 10.28 -24.46 -20.80
C LYS A 192 10.49 -23.02 -20.30
N LEU A 193 10.56 -22.84 -18.98
CA LEU A 193 11.39 -21.77 -18.45
C LEU A 193 12.76 -21.89 -19.15
N VAL A 194 13.26 -20.80 -19.72
CA VAL A 194 14.63 -20.78 -20.23
C VAL A 194 15.52 -21.00 -19.01
N TYR A 195 16.15 -22.18 -18.95
CA TYR A 195 16.98 -22.59 -17.83
C TYR A 195 18.16 -21.60 -17.72
N SER A 196 18.03 -20.64 -16.82
CA SER A 196 19.14 -19.82 -16.34
C SER A 196 20.05 -20.73 -15.52
N LYS A 197 20.93 -21.47 -16.19
CA LYS A 197 21.89 -22.37 -15.55
C LYS A 197 22.73 -21.55 -14.57
N SER A 198 22.58 -21.87 -13.29
CA SER A 198 23.57 -21.47 -12.28
C SER A 198 24.90 -22.09 -12.66
N PHE A 199 25.93 -21.26 -12.78
CA PHE A 199 27.32 -21.69 -12.89
C PHE A 199 28.13 -20.94 -11.83
N ALA A 200 28.53 -21.67 -10.80
CA ALA A 200 29.64 -21.28 -9.95
C ALA A 200 30.94 -21.86 -10.53
N HIS A 201 32.06 -21.20 -10.20
CA HIS A 201 33.45 -21.57 -10.53
C HIS A 201 33.94 -21.31 -11.97
N TYR A 202 34.86 -20.32 -12.04
CA TYR A 202 35.98 -20.18 -12.98
C TYR A 202 36.91 -21.43 -12.93
N PRO A 203 37.69 -21.76 -13.99
CA PRO A 203 38.77 -20.89 -14.48
C PRO A 203 38.87 -20.70 -16.01
N GLU A 204 39.92 -19.99 -16.41
CA GLU A 204 40.18 -19.38 -17.71
C GLU A 204 40.24 -20.36 -18.91
N LYS A 205 39.69 -19.91 -20.04
CA LYS A 205 40.25 -20.11 -21.40
C LYS A 205 39.54 -19.21 -22.42
N GLU A 206 40.31 -18.41 -23.15
CA GLU A 206 39.81 -17.57 -24.24
C GLU A 206 39.59 -18.41 -25.50
N TYR A 207 38.35 -18.43 -26.03
CA TYR A 207 38.03 -18.83 -27.41
C TYR A 207 36.79 -18.04 -27.90
N PRO A 208 36.57 -17.88 -29.22
CA PRO A 208 35.96 -16.66 -29.76
C PRO A 208 34.44 -16.57 -29.58
N ILE A 209 33.96 -15.32 -29.56
CA ILE A 209 32.54 -14.96 -29.44
C ILE A 209 31.81 -15.25 -30.75
N GLU A 210 31.20 -16.43 -30.88
CA GLU A 210 30.15 -16.64 -31.88
C GLU A 210 28.92 -15.79 -31.52
N ILE A 211 28.54 -14.90 -32.44
CA ILE A 211 27.42 -13.97 -32.24
C ILE A 211 26.10 -14.69 -32.50
N CYS A 212 25.67 -15.49 -31.53
CA CYS A 212 24.32 -16.03 -31.46
C CYS A 212 23.29 -14.88 -31.45
N ARG A 213 22.61 -14.68 -32.58
CA ARG A 213 21.50 -13.73 -32.72
C ARG A 213 20.29 -14.25 -31.93
N THR A 214 20.15 -13.84 -30.68
CA THR A 214 18.90 -14.00 -29.92
C THR A 214 17.92 -12.90 -30.29
N ASP A 215 16.72 -13.29 -30.70
CA ASP A 215 15.74 -12.38 -31.32
C ASP A 215 14.98 -11.48 -30.33
N SER A 216 14.63 -10.30 -30.83
CA SER A 216 13.42 -9.53 -30.48
C SER A 216 13.26 -8.96 -29.05
N VAL A 217 13.75 -7.72 -28.85
CA VAL A 217 13.10 -6.73 -27.95
C VAL A 217 12.81 -5.42 -28.71
N LEU A 218 12.44 -5.52 -29.99
CA LEU A 218 12.13 -4.38 -30.85
C LEU A 218 10.96 -4.66 -31.82
N ARG A 219 9.73 -4.73 -31.29
CA ARG A 219 8.54 -4.16 -31.94
C ARG A 219 7.29 -4.25 -31.06
N SER A 220 6.47 -3.21 -31.18
CA SER A 220 5.06 -3.14 -30.84
C SER A 220 4.31 -4.49 -30.99
N GLN A 221 3.84 -5.07 -29.88
CA GLN A 221 2.74 -6.04 -29.92
C GLN A 221 1.38 -5.33 -30.17
N ARG A 222 1.30 -4.72 -31.36
CA ARG A 222 0.07 -4.74 -32.18
C ARG A 222 0.08 -6.03 -33.01
N VAL A 223 0.34 -7.17 -32.35
CA VAL A 223 -0.02 -8.47 -32.91
C VAL A 223 -1.48 -8.67 -32.56
N LEU A 224 -2.32 -8.89 -33.57
CA LEU A 224 -3.75 -9.09 -33.40
C LEU A 224 -4.05 -10.51 -32.88
N VAL A 225 -3.50 -10.85 -31.71
CA VAL A 225 -4.14 -11.85 -30.85
C VAL A 225 -5.53 -11.30 -30.57
N GLN A 226 -6.57 -12.10 -30.83
CA GLN A 226 -7.94 -11.66 -30.62
C GLN A 226 -8.13 -11.33 -29.14
N ASN A 227 -8.25 -10.03 -28.83
CA ASN A 227 -8.79 -9.56 -27.56
C ASN A 227 -10.28 -9.92 -27.52
N GLN A 228 -10.59 -11.20 -27.26
CA GLN A 228 -11.76 -11.51 -26.47
C GLN A 228 -11.69 -10.61 -25.24
N SER A 229 -12.66 -9.74 -25.06
CA SER A 229 -12.57 -8.64 -24.10
C SER A 229 -12.63 -9.19 -22.68
N ARG A 230 -11.47 -9.56 -22.12
CA ARG A 230 -11.32 -10.06 -20.75
C ARG A 230 -12.08 -9.14 -19.83
N LEU A 231 -13.10 -9.68 -19.18
CA LEU A 231 -14.00 -8.88 -18.36
C LEU A 231 -13.22 -8.38 -17.15
N PRO A 232 -13.03 -7.05 -16.99
CA PRO A 232 -12.30 -6.55 -15.84
C PRO A 232 -13.08 -6.86 -14.57
N PHE A 233 -12.37 -7.32 -13.53
CA PHE A 233 -12.94 -7.72 -12.25
C PHE A 233 -13.95 -6.69 -11.71
N GLY A 234 -13.60 -5.39 -11.77
CA GLY A 234 -14.48 -4.27 -11.41
C GLY A 234 -15.86 -4.19 -12.10
N ARG A 235 -16.15 -4.92 -13.21
CA ARG A 235 -17.50 -5.01 -13.81
C ARG A 235 -18.42 -6.01 -13.11
N LEU A 236 -17.88 -6.97 -12.35
CA LEU A 236 -18.67 -7.92 -11.57
C LEU A 236 -19.46 -7.22 -10.45
N GLY A 237 -20.59 -7.80 -10.06
CA GLY A 237 -21.34 -7.35 -8.88
C GLY A 237 -20.48 -7.43 -7.61
N PHE A 238 -20.66 -6.49 -6.67
CA PHE A 238 -19.83 -6.40 -5.46
C PHE A 238 -19.82 -7.70 -4.64
N SER A 239 -20.96 -8.38 -4.53
CA SER A 239 -21.07 -9.68 -3.86
C SER A 239 -20.23 -10.76 -4.53
N ASP A 240 -20.12 -10.78 -5.85
CA ASP A 240 -19.34 -11.80 -6.57
C ASP A 240 -17.84 -11.48 -6.54
N ARG A 241 -17.46 -10.19 -6.58
CA ARG A 241 -16.09 -9.75 -6.29
C ARG A 241 -15.64 -10.17 -4.91
N ARG A 242 -16.48 -10.01 -3.88
CA ARG A 242 -16.17 -10.47 -2.52
C ARG A 242 -15.98 -11.98 -2.47
N LYS A 243 -16.93 -12.77 -2.99
CA LYS A 243 -16.83 -14.24 -3.03
C LYS A 243 -15.55 -14.71 -3.72
N LEU A 244 -15.19 -14.12 -4.86
CA LEU A 244 -13.97 -14.49 -5.59
C LEU A 244 -12.70 -14.20 -4.79
N LEU A 245 -12.65 -13.05 -4.09
CA LEU A 245 -11.53 -12.72 -3.21
C LEU A 245 -11.46 -13.70 -2.02
N GLU A 246 -12.57 -13.98 -1.35
CA GLU A 246 -12.66 -14.95 -0.25
C GLU A 246 -12.20 -16.35 -0.71
N VAL A 247 -12.73 -16.84 -1.84
CA VAL A 247 -12.34 -18.13 -2.44
C VAL A 247 -10.85 -18.18 -2.77
N ILE A 248 -10.31 -17.18 -3.48
CA ILE A 248 -8.88 -17.24 -3.87
C ILE A 248 -7.98 -17.18 -2.64
N THR A 249 -8.28 -16.30 -1.66
CA THR A 249 -7.49 -16.24 -0.42
C THR A 249 -7.57 -17.54 0.38
N SER A 250 -8.69 -18.27 0.35
CA SER A 250 -8.81 -19.52 1.10
C SER A 250 -7.91 -20.65 0.59
N GLN A 251 -7.42 -20.56 -0.65
CA GLN A 251 -6.64 -21.61 -1.32
C GLN A 251 -5.18 -21.21 -1.55
N VAL A 252 -4.88 -19.98 -2.02
CA VAL A 252 -3.47 -19.55 -2.28
C VAL A 252 -2.70 -19.20 -1.00
N ARG A 253 -3.36 -19.17 0.17
CA ARG A 253 -2.73 -18.83 1.44
C ARG A 253 -1.61 -19.79 1.80
N GLN A 254 -0.45 -19.24 2.13
CA GLN A 254 0.65 -19.95 2.74
C GLN A 254 0.76 -19.51 4.20
N LYS A 255 0.88 -20.46 5.15
CA LYS A 255 1.18 -20.11 6.56
C LYS A 255 2.53 -19.39 6.56
N LEU A 256 2.63 -18.23 7.20
CA LEU A 256 3.93 -17.60 7.40
C LEU A 256 4.83 -18.54 8.23
N PRO A 257 6.00 -18.98 7.72
CA PRO A 257 6.93 -19.76 8.53
C PRO A 257 7.43 -18.91 9.70
N ASP A 258 7.68 -19.54 10.85
CA ASP A 258 7.98 -18.79 12.08
C ASP A 258 9.34 -18.05 11.95
N HIS A 259 10.27 -18.60 11.17
CA HIS A 259 11.53 -17.95 10.74
C HIS A 259 11.36 -16.83 9.69
N ALA A 260 10.21 -16.72 9.02
CA ALA A 260 9.88 -15.60 8.13
C ALA A 260 9.11 -14.47 8.83
N ASN A 261 8.88 -14.57 10.15
CA ASN A 261 8.20 -13.56 10.95
C ASN A 261 9.11 -12.41 11.42
N GLY A 262 10.35 -12.34 10.92
CA GLY A 262 11.31 -11.27 11.20
C GLY A 262 10.90 -9.88 10.66
N PRO A 263 11.81 -8.89 10.74
CA PRO A 263 11.54 -7.53 10.25
C PRO A 263 11.18 -7.48 8.75
N LEU A 264 10.40 -6.48 8.38
CA LEU A 264 9.99 -6.21 6.98
C LEU A 264 10.86 -5.11 6.32
N PHE A 265 11.49 -4.28 7.15
CA PHE A 265 12.37 -3.17 6.80
C PHE A 265 13.39 -3.01 7.95
N PRO A 266 14.61 -2.52 7.68
CA PRO A 266 15.61 -2.34 8.74
C PRO A 266 15.21 -1.17 9.65
N ARG A 267 15.64 -1.20 10.91
CA ARG A 267 15.46 -0.11 11.88
C ARG A 267 16.21 1.17 11.46
N LEU A 268 16.16 2.20 12.31
CA LEU A 268 16.99 3.38 12.15
C LEU A 268 18.48 2.99 12.18
N ARG A 269 19.30 3.73 11.43
CA ARG A 269 20.74 3.46 11.26
C ARG A 269 21.55 4.19 12.35
N ASP A 270 21.08 4.08 13.59
CA ASP A 270 21.67 4.71 14.77
C ASP A 270 22.90 3.91 15.25
N ASP A 271 22.88 2.59 15.00
CA ASP A 271 24.00 1.67 15.08
C ASP A 271 24.11 0.89 13.75
N GLU A 272 25.33 0.78 13.22
CA GLU A 272 25.59 0.09 11.96
C GLU A 272 25.60 -1.44 12.13
N GLU A 273 25.96 -2.00 13.31
CA GLU A 273 26.00 -3.45 13.51
C GLU A 273 24.58 -4.05 13.51
N SER A 274 23.68 -3.49 14.32
CA SER A 274 22.27 -3.90 14.34
C SER A 274 21.55 -3.62 13.02
N PHE A 275 21.88 -2.53 12.31
CA PHE A 275 21.35 -2.28 10.97
C PHE A 275 21.78 -3.36 9.96
N GLN A 276 23.06 -3.75 9.94
CA GLN A 276 23.56 -4.81 9.05
C GLN A 276 22.99 -6.19 9.44
N LYS A 277 22.80 -6.44 10.74
CA LYS A 277 22.12 -7.64 11.27
C LYS A 277 20.65 -7.71 10.85
N ASP A 278 19.93 -6.59 10.91
CA ASP A 278 18.56 -6.48 10.40
C ASP A 278 18.50 -6.74 8.89
N LEU A 279 19.37 -6.11 8.10
CA LEU A 279 19.44 -6.34 6.65
C LEU A 279 19.67 -7.82 6.31
N LYS A 280 20.56 -8.51 7.03
CA LYS A 280 20.79 -9.94 6.85
C LYS A 280 19.52 -10.76 7.09
N LEU A 281 18.81 -10.51 8.21
CA LEU A 281 17.55 -11.20 8.53
C LEU A 281 16.46 -10.94 7.47
N ILE A 282 16.36 -9.72 6.94
CA ILE A 282 15.40 -9.38 5.88
C ILE A 282 15.78 -10.05 4.56
N ALA A 283 17.07 -10.14 4.23
CA ALA A 283 17.56 -10.84 3.04
C ALA A 283 17.29 -12.35 3.09
N GLU A 284 17.51 -12.98 4.26
CA GLU A 284 17.18 -14.38 4.52
C GLU A 284 15.66 -14.63 4.41
N ARG A 285 14.85 -13.79 5.08
CA ARG A 285 13.38 -13.79 4.96
C ARG A 285 12.90 -13.64 3.51
N ARG A 286 13.48 -12.71 2.75
CA ARG A 286 13.18 -12.50 1.31
C ARG A 286 13.46 -13.78 0.51
N SER A 287 14.60 -14.43 0.75
CA SER A 287 14.97 -15.67 0.06
C SER A 287 13.94 -16.79 0.31
N LEU A 288 13.54 -16.98 1.58
CA LEU A 288 12.53 -17.96 2.00
C LEU A 288 11.16 -17.72 1.34
N LEU A 289 10.71 -16.46 1.28
CA LEU A 289 9.43 -16.10 0.65
C LEU A 289 9.47 -16.29 -0.86
N LEU A 290 10.57 -15.89 -1.52
CA LEU A 290 10.79 -16.15 -2.96
C LEU A 290 10.82 -17.66 -3.25
N GLN A 291 11.40 -18.48 -2.38
CA GLN A 291 11.42 -19.93 -2.50
C GLN A 291 10.02 -20.54 -2.36
N SER A 292 9.25 -20.14 -1.34
CA SER A 292 7.87 -20.62 -1.11
C SER A 292 6.88 -20.23 -2.23
N CYS A 293 7.11 -19.09 -2.88
CA CYS A 293 6.35 -18.67 -4.07
C CYS A 293 6.73 -19.44 -5.35
N LYS A 294 7.87 -20.14 -5.37
CA LYS A 294 8.37 -20.89 -6.54
C LYS A 294 8.09 -22.40 -6.47
N LEU A 295 7.95 -22.98 -5.28
CA LEU A 295 7.94 -24.44 -5.09
C LEU A 295 6.56 -25.12 -5.10
N GLY A 296 5.47 -24.38 -4.96
CA GLY A 296 4.13 -24.96 -4.77
C GLY A 296 3.95 -25.45 -3.32
N GLY A 297 2.97 -24.89 -2.60
CA GLY A 297 2.82 -25.12 -1.16
C GLY A 297 2.21 -26.48 -0.81
N GLY A 298 3.01 -27.53 -0.75
CA GLY A 298 2.57 -28.87 -0.33
C GLY A 298 3.65 -29.68 0.41
N HIS A 299 3.36 -30.12 1.64
CA HIS A 299 4.15 -31.12 2.37
C HIS A 299 3.33 -32.39 2.57
N THR A 300 3.07 -33.07 1.45
CA THR A 300 2.55 -34.43 1.31
C THR A 300 3.23 -35.05 0.10
N ASP A 301 3.31 -36.38 0.04
CA ASP A 301 4.21 -37.16 -0.86
C ASP A 301 4.40 -36.64 -2.29
N TRP A 302 5.63 -36.83 -2.80
CA TRP A 302 6.02 -36.51 -4.18
C TRP A 302 5.22 -37.33 -5.20
N ASP A 303 4.43 -36.63 -6.01
CA ASP A 303 3.93 -37.12 -7.30
C ASP A 303 4.28 -36.05 -8.37
N PRO A 304 5.24 -36.31 -9.29
CA PRO A 304 5.87 -35.26 -10.10
C PRO A 304 4.96 -34.61 -11.16
N ASP A 305 3.80 -35.19 -11.46
CA ASP A 305 2.88 -34.69 -12.50
C ASP A 305 1.94 -33.55 -12.03
N GLN A 306 1.96 -33.14 -10.76
CA GLN A 306 1.08 -32.08 -10.23
C GLN A 306 1.82 -30.83 -9.69
N SER A 307 2.62 -30.19 -10.54
CA SER A 307 3.24 -28.88 -10.25
C SER A 307 2.25 -27.70 -10.45
N SER A 308 1.47 -27.39 -9.42
CA SER A 308 0.59 -26.21 -9.40
C SER A 308 1.33 -24.92 -9.00
N ASP A 309 1.16 -23.85 -9.79
CA ASP A 309 1.67 -22.50 -9.46
C ASP A 309 0.93 -21.98 -8.21
N PRO A 310 1.61 -21.73 -7.07
CA PRO A 310 0.96 -21.34 -5.83
C PRO A 310 0.33 -19.93 -5.85
N THR A 311 0.53 -19.17 -6.92
CA THR A 311 -0.12 -17.87 -7.15
C THR A 311 -1.44 -17.98 -7.94
N GLN A 312 -1.88 -19.22 -8.25
CA GLN A 312 -3.01 -19.52 -9.14
C GLN A 312 -3.89 -20.67 -8.61
N LEU A 313 -5.11 -20.76 -9.15
CA LEU A 313 -6.05 -21.86 -8.91
C LEU A 313 -6.67 -22.33 -10.21
N GLN A 314 -6.87 -23.64 -10.39
CA GLN A 314 -7.59 -24.15 -11.54
C GLN A 314 -9.09 -23.88 -11.42
N LEU A 315 -9.74 -23.48 -12.53
CA LEU A 315 -11.18 -23.28 -12.54
C LEU A 315 -11.96 -24.56 -12.19
N SER A 316 -11.41 -25.73 -12.54
CA SER A 316 -11.97 -27.05 -12.21
C SER A 316 -12.15 -27.26 -10.69
N GLU A 317 -11.25 -26.71 -9.88
CA GLU A 317 -11.27 -26.77 -8.42
C GLU A 317 -12.23 -25.75 -7.82
N ILE A 318 -12.35 -24.59 -8.46
CA ILE A 318 -13.28 -23.52 -8.07
C ILE A 318 -14.72 -23.99 -8.25
N TRP A 319 -15.07 -24.61 -9.38
CA TRP A 319 -16.37 -25.27 -9.55
C TRP A 319 -16.60 -26.34 -8.47
N LYS A 320 -15.63 -27.25 -8.26
CA LYS A 320 -15.69 -28.24 -7.17
C LYS A 320 -15.84 -27.62 -5.78
N SER A 321 -15.35 -26.41 -5.52
CA SER A 321 -15.51 -25.74 -4.22
C SER A 321 -16.93 -25.18 -4.03
N PHE A 322 -17.55 -24.64 -5.09
CA PHE A 322 -18.98 -24.32 -5.10
C PHE A 322 -19.86 -25.59 -4.96
N ASP A 323 -19.46 -26.70 -5.57
CA ASP A 323 -20.23 -27.96 -5.52
C ASP A 323 -20.09 -28.73 -4.18
N ARG A 324 -18.90 -28.74 -3.55
CA ARG A 324 -18.74 -29.32 -2.20
C ARG A 324 -19.57 -28.57 -1.15
N SER A 325 -19.79 -27.28 -1.34
CA SER A 325 -20.75 -26.49 -0.54
C SER A 325 -22.21 -26.93 -0.72
N ALA A 326 -22.54 -27.71 -1.75
CA ALA A 326 -23.88 -28.22 -2.00
C ALA A 326 -24.08 -29.67 -1.50
N SER A 327 -23.03 -30.47 -1.41
CA SER A 327 -23.09 -31.89 -1.03
C SER A 327 -22.99 -32.17 0.48
N ALA A 328 -22.53 -31.22 1.29
CA ALA A 328 -22.44 -31.34 2.76
C ALA A 328 -23.81 -31.32 3.50
N SER A 329 -24.90 -31.78 2.87
CA SER A 329 -26.26 -31.77 3.41
C SER A 329 -26.98 -33.12 3.28
N LYS A 330 -26.29 -34.21 3.65
CA LYS A 330 -26.86 -35.54 3.88
C LYS A 330 -26.10 -36.27 5.01
N ILE A 331 -26.65 -36.24 6.22
CA ILE A 331 -26.39 -37.18 7.31
C ILE A 331 -27.78 -37.61 7.82
N PRO A 332 -28.03 -38.90 8.14
CA PRO A 332 -29.31 -39.32 8.73
C PRO A 332 -29.51 -38.74 10.14
N THR A 333 -30.76 -38.52 10.53
CA THR A 333 -31.17 -38.15 11.89
C THR A 333 -31.44 -39.38 12.74
N GLU A 334 -30.88 -39.40 13.95
CA GLU A 334 -31.44 -40.05 15.15
C GLU A 334 -31.30 -39.03 16.31
N ASP A 335 -32.22 -39.09 17.28
CA ASP A 335 -32.49 -38.01 18.26
C ASP A 335 -31.77 -38.21 19.62
N ASP A 336 -31.65 -37.24 20.55
CA ASP A 336 -31.97 -35.78 20.48
C ASP A 336 -30.72 -34.92 20.91
N ASP A 337 -30.54 -34.23 22.05
CA ASP A 337 -31.37 -33.88 23.22
C ASP A 337 -30.97 -32.50 23.82
N SER A 338 -31.90 -31.90 24.57
CA SER A 338 -31.77 -30.81 25.56
C SER A 338 -31.08 -29.47 25.18
N GLU A 339 -31.91 -28.44 25.30
CA GLU A 339 -31.71 -26.99 25.20
C GLU A 339 -30.55 -26.36 26.02
N ALA A 340 -30.07 -25.13 25.75
CA ALA A 340 -30.34 -24.20 24.63
C ALA A 340 -29.18 -23.19 24.43
N CYS A 341 -29.02 -22.69 23.20
CA CYS A 341 -28.16 -21.54 22.89
C CYS A 341 -28.85 -20.58 21.89
N LEU A 342 -28.59 -19.27 22.02
CA LEU A 342 -29.30 -18.22 21.29
C LEU A 342 -29.03 -18.26 19.77
N LYS A 343 -30.08 -18.58 19.01
CA LYS A 343 -30.04 -18.94 17.58
C LYS A 343 -29.63 -17.78 16.66
N LYS A 344 -28.33 -17.63 16.36
CA LYS A 344 -27.84 -16.81 15.23
C LYS A 344 -28.33 -17.42 13.90
N LYS A 345 -29.21 -16.70 13.20
CA LYS A 345 -29.82 -17.13 11.93
C LYS A 345 -28.74 -17.31 10.84
N THR A 346 -28.70 -18.49 10.22
CA THR A 346 -27.66 -18.90 9.26
C THR A 346 -27.87 -18.33 7.86
N LEU A 347 -26.95 -17.45 7.43
CA LEU A 347 -26.98 -16.75 6.13
C LEU A 347 -26.93 -17.69 4.90
N GLY A 348 -26.52 -18.95 5.06
CA GLY A 348 -26.47 -19.95 3.99
C GLY A 348 -27.82 -20.27 3.34
N GLY A 349 -28.96 -19.98 3.98
CA GLY A 349 -30.28 -20.17 3.39
C GLY A 349 -30.50 -19.35 2.10
N TYR A 350 -30.14 -18.05 2.14
CA TYR A 350 -30.28 -17.13 1.00
C TYR A 350 -29.26 -17.37 -0.12
N PHE A 351 -28.12 -17.99 0.19
CA PHE A 351 -27.14 -18.43 -0.80
C PHE A 351 -27.73 -19.49 -1.75
N ARG A 352 -28.60 -20.36 -1.23
CA ARG A 352 -29.14 -21.54 -1.93
C ARG A 352 -30.30 -21.26 -2.88
N SER A 353 -30.90 -20.06 -2.87
CA SER A 353 -32.03 -19.67 -3.72
C SER A 353 -31.58 -18.91 -4.97
N SER A 354 -30.80 -17.83 -4.79
CA SER A 354 -30.38 -16.93 -5.89
C SER A 354 -29.62 -17.66 -7.00
N ILE A 355 -28.74 -18.60 -6.64
CA ILE A 355 -27.94 -19.38 -7.60
C ILE A 355 -28.83 -20.36 -8.41
N ARG A 356 -29.83 -20.99 -7.78
CA ARG A 356 -30.81 -21.83 -8.51
C ARG A 356 -31.65 -21.02 -9.49
N GLN A 357 -31.96 -19.77 -9.17
CA GLN A 357 -32.79 -18.91 -10.02
C GLN A 357 -32.07 -18.51 -11.32
N ILE A 358 -30.73 -18.45 -11.30
CA ILE A 358 -29.89 -18.24 -12.48
C ILE A 358 -29.77 -19.55 -13.30
N LEU A 359 -29.46 -20.67 -12.64
CA LEU A 359 -29.24 -21.97 -13.30
C LEU A 359 -30.51 -22.64 -13.88
N ARG A 360 -31.72 -22.18 -13.54
CA ARG A 360 -32.98 -22.82 -13.96
C ARG A 360 -33.70 -22.15 -15.14
N LYS A 361 -33.20 -21.02 -15.68
CA LYS A 361 -33.81 -20.33 -16.84
C LYS A 361 -33.16 -20.68 -18.17
N SER A 362 -33.31 -21.94 -18.57
CA SER A 362 -32.96 -22.43 -19.92
C SER A 362 -33.90 -23.56 -20.37
N ASN A 363 -35.13 -23.21 -20.80
CA ASN A 363 -35.70 -23.65 -22.09
C ASN A 363 -37.15 -23.17 -22.36
N SER A 364 -37.34 -22.70 -23.61
CA SER A 364 -38.50 -22.85 -24.50
C SER A 364 -39.89 -22.19 -24.27
N PHE A 365 -40.47 -21.83 -25.43
CA PHE A 365 -41.88 -21.57 -25.81
C PHE A 365 -42.56 -20.18 -25.70
N ASN A 366 -43.29 -19.90 -26.78
CA ASN A 366 -43.95 -18.68 -27.28
C ASN A 366 -44.87 -17.90 -26.31
N GLY A 367 -45.06 -16.59 -26.58
CA GLY A 367 -46.09 -15.76 -25.92
C GLY A 367 -46.14 -14.27 -26.33
N SER A 368 -46.63 -13.97 -27.54
CA SER A 368 -47.28 -12.72 -28.01
C SER A 368 -47.22 -11.38 -27.22
N HIS A 369 -46.73 -10.34 -27.92
CA HIS A 369 -47.21 -8.94 -27.97
C HIS A 369 -47.14 -7.96 -26.76
N SER A 370 -46.51 -6.80 -27.06
CA SER A 370 -46.72 -5.45 -26.48
C SER A 370 -46.21 -5.20 -25.04
N SER A 371 -45.82 -3.98 -24.66
CA SER A 371 -45.83 -2.68 -25.36
C SER A 371 -44.56 -1.87 -25.07
N GLN A 372 -44.16 -1.00 -26.00
CA GLN A 372 -43.15 0.05 -25.72
C GLN A 372 -43.79 1.17 -24.89
N LYS A 373 -43.13 1.62 -23.82
CA LYS A 373 -43.25 2.99 -23.32
C LYS A 373 -41.90 3.51 -22.83
N SER A 374 -41.72 4.82 -22.96
CA SER A 374 -40.43 5.51 -22.96
C SER A 374 -39.96 5.99 -21.58
N GLY A 375 -38.64 6.00 -21.40
CA GLY A 375 -37.95 7.16 -20.81
C GLY A 375 -37.74 7.20 -19.29
N SER A 376 -36.55 6.77 -18.87
CA SER A 376 -35.74 7.52 -17.89
C SER A 376 -34.27 7.16 -18.05
N SER A 377 -33.37 8.15 -18.07
CA SER A 377 -31.95 7.96 -18.34
C SER A 377 -31.16 7.67 -17.05
N SER A 378 -31.29 6.46 -16.53
CA SER A 378 -30.32 5.90 -15.57
C SER A 378 -29.31 5.03 -16.32
N SER A 379 -28.01 5.31 -16.18
CA SER A 379 -26.97 4.45 -16.72
C SER A 379 -26.76 3.23 -15.81
N GLU A 380 -27.70 2.29 -15.84
CA GLU A 380 -27.50 0.98 -15.22
C GLU A 380 -26.28 0.30 -15.85
N VAL A 381 -25.16 0.31 -15.12
CA VAL A 381 -23.94 -0.40 -15.51
C VAL A 381 -24.22 -1.89 -15.33
N LYS A 382 -24.76 -2.51 -16.39
CA LYS A 382 -25.09 -3.94 -16.44
C LYS A 382 -23.86 -4.75 -15.99
N HIS A 383 -23.95 -5.34 -14.81
CA HIS A 383 -22.86 -6.12 -14.24
C HIS A 383 -22.57 -7.33 -15.12
N ALA A 384 -21.28 -7.60 -15.34
CA ALA A 384 -20.84 -8.79 -16.03
C ALA A 384 -21.22 -10.04 -15.21
N GLN A 385 -21.57 -11.14 -15.88
CA GLN A 385 -21.91 -12.36 -15.16
C GLN A 385 -20.64 -13.09 -14.71
N LEU A 386 -20.65 -13.61 -13.47
CA LEU A 386 -19.52 -14.35 -12.90
C LEU A 386 -19.06 -15.51 -13.81
N HIS A 387 -20.01 -16.22 -14.43
CA HIS A 387 -19.72 -17.35 -15.31
C HIS A 387 -18.98 -16.94 -16.60
N GLU A 388 -19.18 -15.70 -17.05
CA GLU A 388 -18.59 -15.14 -18.28
C GLU A 388 -17.17 -14.65 -18.01
N PHE A 389 -16.96 -14.02 -16.85
CA PHE A 389 -15.65 -13.65 -16.32
C PHE A 389 -14.74 -14.87 -16.16
N LEU A 390 -15.24 -15.94 -15.52
CA LEU A 390 -14.46 -17.17 -15.31
C LEU A 390 -14.10 -17.88 -16.62
N LYS A 391 -14.89 -17.73 -17.70
CA LYS A 391 -14.56 -18.27 -19.03
C LYS A 391 -13.39 -17.55 -19.75
N SER A 392 -12.86 -16.45 -19.21
CA SER A 392 -11.80 -15.66 -19.86
C SER A 392 -10.36 -16.05 -19.48
N GLY A 393 -10.20 -17.18 -18.79
CA GLY A 393 -8.93 -17.84 -18.48
C GLY A 393 -9.15 -19.33 -18.18
N ASP A 394 -8.07 -20.05 -17.85
CA ASP A 394 -8.07 -21.45 -17.39
C ASP A 394 -7.87 -21.54 -15.86
N THR A 395 -7.23 -20.52 -15.31
CA THR A 395 -6.94 -20.32 -13.89
C THR A 395 -7.36 -18.91 -13.45
N ILE A 396 -7.41 -18.67 -12.14
CA ILE A 396 -7.42 -17.32 -11.58
C ILE A 396 -6.23 -17.10 -10.64
N GLY A 397 -5.73 -15.87 -10.58
CA GLY A 397 -4.66 -15.45 -9.67
C GLY A 397 -4.98 -14.14 -8.95
N LEU A 398 -4.38 -13.92 -7.79
CA LEU A 398 -4.51 -12.66 -7.04
C LEU A 398 -3.69 -11.55 -7.74
N SER A 399 -4.17 -10.31 -7.72
CA SER A 399 -3.47 -9.17 -8.31
C SER A 399 -3.65 -7.87 -7.51
N LEU A 400 -2.55 -7.15 -7.35
CA LEU A 400 -2.53 -5.74 -6.95
C LEU A 400 -2.44 -4.88 -8.21
N ASN A 401 -3.52 -4.20 -8.58
CA ASN A 401 -3.60 -3.34 -9.76
C ASN A 401 -3.54 -1.86 -9.36
N ALA A 402 -2.37 -1.26 -9.55
CA ALA A 402 -2.15 0.17 -9.44
C ALA A 402 -2.59 0.88 -10.72
N SER A 403 -3.62 1.73 -10.60
CA SER A 403 -4.28 2.43 -11.69
C SER A 403 -4.44 3.93 -11.39
N ASN A 404 -4.53 4.75 -12.43
CA ASN A 404 -5.06 6.10 -12.33
C ASN A 404 -6.56 6.09 -12.64
N ILE A 405 -7.34 6.78 -11.82
CA ILE A 405 -8.79 6.96 -11.96
C ILE A 405 -9.10 8.44 -11.76
N LYS A 406 -9.98 9.02 -12.58
CA LYS A 406 -10.48 10.38 -12.35
C LYS A 406 -11.35 10.41 -11.09
N LEU A 407 -10.78 10.91 -10.00
CA LEU A 407 -11.46 11.13 -8.72
C LEU A 407 -11.75 12.62 -8.54
N SER A 408 -12.93 12.95 -8.01
CA SER A 408 -13.18 14.25 -7.37
C SER A 408 -12.60 14.24 -5.95
N SER A 409 -12.15 15.39 -5.45
CA SER A 409 -11.71 15.58 -4.07
C SER A 409 -12.41 16.77 -3.41
N TYR A 410 -12.37 16.82 -2.08
CA TYR A 410 -12.81 17.94 -1.26
C TYR A 410 -11.72 18.22 -0.22
N ARG A 411 -11.17 19.45 -0.18
CA ARG A 411 -10.10 19.85 0.76
C ARG A 411 -8.94 18.83 0.82
N ALA A 412 -8.43 18.49 -0.37
CA ALA A 412 -7.43 17.45 -0.65
C ALA A 412 -7.78 15.99 -0.29
N TRP A 413 -8.93 15.70 0.32
CA TRP A 413 -9.42 14.35 0.58
C TRP A 413 -10.12 13.77 -0.66
N PRO A 414 -9.77 12.56 -1.15
CA PRO A 414 -10.41 11.98 -2.33
C PRO A 414 -11.79 11.42 -2.01
N ASN A 415 -12.75 11.60 -2.92
CA ASN A 415 -14.05 10.92 -2.84
C ASN A 415 -13.89 9.46 -3.29
N MET A 416 -14.14 8.54 -2.36
CA MET A 416 -13.91 7.11 -2.52
C MET A 416 -15.21 6.35 -2.82
N HIS A 417 -15.09 5.19 -3.46
CA HIS A 417 -16.20 4.27 -3.71
C HIS A 417 -16.20 3.09 -2.75
N ASP A 418 -17.34 2.89 -2.08
CA ASP A 418 -17.58 1.93 -0.98
C ASP A 418 -17.58 0.46 -1.44
N SER A 419 -18.02 0.26 -2.68
CA SER A 419 -18.16 -1.02 -3.35
C SER A 419 -16.89 -1.44 -4.10
N ARG A 420 -15.70 -1.02 -3.64
CA ARG A 420 -14.38 -1.40 -4.19
C ARG A 420 -13.44 -1.91 -3.09
N PHE A 421 -12.58 -2.85 -3.46
CA PHE A 421 -11.46 -3.32 -2.63
C PHE A 421 -10.25 -2.46 -3.01
N ALA A 422 -10.14 -1.27 -2.41
CA ALA A 422 -9.34 -0.18 -2.97
C ALA A 422 -8.69 0.72 -1.91
N LEU A 423 -7.40 1.00 -2.08
CA LEU A 423 -6.69 2.06 -1.37
C LEU A 423 -6.48 3.25 -2.31
N TYR A 424 -6.71 4.47 -1.83
CA TYR A 424 -6.68 5.71 -2.61
C TYR A 424 -5.51 6.58 -2.16
N LYS A 425 -4.72 7.13 -3.10
CA LYS A 425 -3.49 7.86 -2.78
C LYS A 425 -3.80 9.25 -2.26
N LEU A 426 -3.18 9.66 -1.15
CA LEU A 426 -3.19 11.05 -0.73
C LEU A 426 -2.06 11.83 -1.45
N PRO A 427 -2.34 13.02 -1.99
CA PRO A 427 -1.33 13.84 -2.65
C PRO A 427 -0.41 14.51 -1.62
N LEU A 428 0.66 13.81 -1.23
CA LEU A 428 1.77 14.39 -0.48
C LEU A 428 2.41 15.52 -1.29
N ARG A 429 2.24 16.77 -0.85
CA ARG A 429 3.04 17.90 -1.32
C ARG A 429 4.34 17.95 -0.52
N VAL A 430 5.47 17.94 -1.22
CA VAL A 430 6.76 18.31 -0.63
C VAL A 430 6.73 19.81 -0.31
N PRO A 431 7.20 20.26 0.87
CA PRO A 431 7.32 21.68 1.18
C PRO A 431 8.09 22.46 0.12
N ARG A 432 7.73 23.73 -0.06
CA ARG A 432 8.41 24.68 -0.93
C ARG A 432 8.50 26.03 -0.22
N ALA A 433 9.30 26.96 -0.73
CA ALA A 433 9.40 28.31 -0.17
C ALA A 433 8.05 29.07 -0.20
N ASP A 434 7.17 28.76 -1.16
CA ASP A 434 5.79 29.27 -1.25
C ASP A 434 4.77 28.46 -0.43
N GLN A 435 5.13 27.25 0.03
CA GLN A 435 4.22 26.32 0.72
C GLN A 435 4.93 25.58 1.87
N GLU A 436 5.57 26.32 2.78
CA GLU A 436 6.47 25.74 3.78
C GLU A 436 5.75 24.80 4.77
N TYR A 437 4.56 25.18 5.27
CA TYR A 437 3.77 24.34 6.19
C TYR A 437 3.16 23.08 5.54
N ALA A 438 3.33 22.85 4.24
CA ALA A 438 2.70 21.72 3.55
C ALA A 438 3.24 20.35 4.02
N GLY A 439 2.45 19.30 3.78
CA GLY A 439 2.83 17.91 4.05
C GLY A 439 2.23 17.35 5.33
N LEU A 440 2.89 16.37 5.94
CA LEU A 440 2.34 15.61 7.07
C LEU A 440 2.79 16.15 8.43
N TRP A 441 1.82 16.29 9.32
CA TRP A 441 2.00 16.73 10.70
C TRP A 441 1.33 15.77 11.69
N GLY A 442 1.94 15.60 12.85
CA GLY A 442 1.42 14.88 14.01
C GLY A 442 0.89 15.89 15.01
N GLY A 443 -0.30 15.66 15.55
CA GLY A 443 -0.99 16.60 16.42
C GLY A 443 -1.44 16.00 17.75
N THR A 444 -1.54 16.85 18.76
CA THR A 444 -2.10 16.54 20.08
C THR A 444 -2.79 17.76 20.69
N PHE A 445 -3.75 17.54 21.59
CA PHE A 445 -4.47 18.64 22.24
C PHE A 445 -3.75 19.17 23.49
N GLY A 446 -3.70 20.49 23.64
CA GLY A 446 -3.18 21.22 24.80
C GLY A 446 -1.81 21.86 24.58
N TRP A 447 -1.49 22.79 25.49
CA TRP A 447 -0.21 23.51 25.57
C TRP A 447 0.42 23.32 26.97
N PRO A 448 1.75 23.23 27.09
CA PRO A 448 2.71 22.96 26.00
C PRO A 448 2.46 21.59 25.34
N PRO A 449 3.19 21.20 24.26
CA PRO A 449 3.16 19.84 23.71
C PRO A 449 3.72 18.81 24.72
N GLY A 450 2.94 18.53 25.75
CA GLY A 450 3.33 17.70 26.88
C GLY A 450 3.31 16.22 26.53
N LYS A 451 4.46 15.57 26.74
CA LYS A 451 4.55 14.13 26.93
C LYS A 451 3.57 13.73 28.07
N PRO A 452 2.62 12.80 27.87
CA PRO A 452 1.67 12.42 28.91
C PRO A 452 2.41 11.75 30.08
N THR A 453 2.07 12.16 31.30
CA THR A 453 2.53 11.55 32.55
C THR A 453 1.92 10.17 32.73
N GLU A 454 2.68 9.20 33.24
CA GLU A 454 2.24 7.80 33.40
C GLU A 454 0.93 7.66 34.21
N ASP A 455 0.66 8.57 35.15
CA ASP A 455 -0.57 8.60 35.96
C ASP A 455 -1.86 9.04 35.22
N LYS A 456 -1.80 9.33 33.92
CA LYS A 456 -2.93 9.87 33.15
C LYS A 456 -3.12 9.13 31.82
N PRO A 457 -4.37 8.94 31.35
CA PRO A 457 -4.62 8.40 30.01
C PRO A 457 -3.94 9.29 28.96
N GLY A 458 -3.49 8.66 27.88
CA GLY A 458 -2.75 9.35 26.83
C GLY A 458 -3.67 10.28 26.05
N LYS A 459 -3.07 11.26 25.38
CA LYS A 459 -3.82 12.12 24.46
C LYS A 459 -3.84 11.49 23.08
N ALA A 460 -4.99 11.46 22.42
CA ALA A 460 -5.13 10.89 21.08
C ALA A 460 -4.08 11.47 20.10
N LEU A 461 -3.39 10.59 19.38
CA LEU A 461 -2.50 10.99 18.29
C LEU A 461 -3.34 11.37 17.06
N PHE A 462 -3.14 12.59 16.54
CA PHE A 462 -3.72 13.03 15.27
C PHE A 462 -2.65 12.96 14.19
N PHE A 463 -2.96 12.47 12.99
CA PHE A 463 -2.18 12.80 11.79
C PHE A 463 -3.00 13.74 10.91
N LEU A 464 -2.41 14.88 10.54
CA LEU A 464 -3.01 15.90 9.69
C LEU A 464 -2.17 16.08 8.41
N MET A 465 -2.84 16.19 7.28
CA MET A 465 -2.26 16.63 6.02
C MET A 465 -2.50 18.14 5.89
N LEU A 466 -1.44 18.94 6.00
CA LEU A 466 -1.50 20.38 5.76
C LEU A 466 -1.32 20.64 4.27
N SER A 467 -2.26 21.40 3.69
CA SER A 467 -2.31 21.68 2.25
C SER A 467 -2.80 23.09 1.97
N TYR A 468 -2.37 23.66 0.84
CA TYR A 468 -2.67 25.02 0.44
C TYR A 468 -3.76 25.00 -0.65
N GLU A 469 -4.83 25.75 -0.44
CA GLU A 469 -5.92 25.94 -1.40
C GLU A 469 -6.06 27.45 -1.70
N GLU A 470 -6.03 27.82 -2.98
CA GLU A 470 -6.26 29.19 -3.42
C GLU A 470 -7.76 29.38 -3.69
N SER A 471 -8.37 30.41 -3.11
CA SER A 471 -9.78 30.73 -3.32
C SER A 471 -10.00 32.23 -3.24
N GLN A 472 -10.70 32.79 -4.24
CA GLN A 472 -10.98 34.23 -4.34
C GLN A 472 -9.73 35.13 -4.28
N GLY A 473 -8.59 34.65 -4.78
CA GLY A 473 -7.31 35.37 -4.74
C GLY A 473 -6.68 35.41 -3.34
N ARG A 474 -7.03 34.47 -2.46
CA ARG A 474 -6.41 34.27 -1.14
C ARG A 474 -5.91 32.84 -0.98
N HIS A 475 -4.80 32.67 -0.29
CA HIS A 475 -4.23 31.38 0.07
C HIS A 475 -4.71 30.94 1.46
N PHE A 476 -5.30 29.75 1.51
CA PHE A 476 -5.75 29.13 2.74
C PHE A 476 -4.91 27.90 3.07
N LEU A 477 -4.38 27.86 4.29
CA LEU A 477 -3.76 26.66 4.85
C LEU A 477 -4.84 25.81 5.52
N ILE A 478 -5.02 24.58 5.04
CA ILE A 478 -6.04 23.64 5.48
C ILE A 478 -5.37 22.43 6.13
N ALA A 479 -5.72 22.16 7.40
CA ALA A 479 -5.24 21.01 8.14
C ALA A 479 -6.26 19.85 8.09
N THR A 480 -6.22 19.05 7.02
CA THR A 480 -7.15 17.92 6.82
C THR A 480 -6.73 16.71 7.63
N LYS A 481 -7.57 16.23 8.55
CA LYS A 481 -7.29 15.06 9.39
C LYS A 481 -7.32 13.76 8.59
N ILE A 482 -6.29 12.93 8.76
CA ILE A 482 -6.19 11.61 8.12
C ILE A 482 -6.24 10.44 9.12
N LEU A 483 -5.89 10.70 10.40
CA LEU A 483 -5.98 9.72 11.50
C LEU A 483 -6.32 10.45 12.81
N GLU A 484 -7.10 9.80 13.67
CA GLU A 484 -7.36 10.17 15.07
C GLU A 484 -7.18 8.94 15.95
N GLY A 485 -6.41 9.07 17.02
CA GLY A 485 -6.01 8.00 17.94
C GLY A 485 -6.94 7.79 19.13
N THR A 486 -8.25 7.84 18.92
CA THR A 486 -9.28 7.63 19.95
C THR A 486 -9.96 6.26 19.83
N HIS A 487 -10.60 5.82 20.92
CA HIS A 487 -11.52 4.67 20.88
C HIS A 487 -12.78 4.95 20.06
N TYR A 488 -13.23 6.22 20.02
CA TYR A 488 -14.37 6.74 19.27
C TYR A 488 -14.02 8.07 18.63
N VAL A 489 -14.15 8.15 17.30
CA VAL A 489 -13.70 9.33 16.55
C VAL A 489 -14.75 10.43 16.49
N LEU A 490 -14.36 11.64 16.90
CA LEU A 490 -15.25 12.80 17.06
C LEU A 490 -15.75 13.38 15.73
N HIS A 491 -14.91 13.34 14.69
CA HIS A 491 -15.18 13.90 13.36
C HIS A 491 -14.64 12.99 12.25
N PRO A 492 -15.27 12.87 11.08
CA PRO A 492 -14.74 12.09 9.96
C PRO A 492 -13.28 12.41 9.59
N ASN A 493 -12.49 11.39 9.26
CA ASN A 493 -11.27 11.57 8.46
C ASN A 493 -11.64 12.19 7.10
N GLY A 494 -10.82 13.15 6.65
CA GLY A 494 -11.17 14.11 5.60
C GLY A 494 -11.77 15.43 6.11
N SER A 495 -12.10 15.55 7.41
CA SER A 495 -12.48 16.84 8.00
C SER A 495 -11.26 17.76 8.11
N ALA A 496 -11.42 19.04 7.77
CA ALA A 496 -10.46 20.08 8.13
C ALA A 496 -10.57 20.37 9.64
N MET A 497 -9.48 20.19 10.39
CA MET A 497 -9.42 20.57 11.81
C MET A 497 -9.41 22.09 11.97
N PHE A 498 -8.70 22.78 11.08
CA PHE A 498 -8.75 24.22 10.92
C PHE A 498 -8.44 24.65 9.48
N ILE A 499 -8.82 25.89 9.19
CA ILE A 499 -8.49 26.65 7.99
C ILE A 499 -8.07 28.05 8.43
N VAL A 500 -6.91 28.52 7.99
CA VAL A 500 -6.43 29.89 8.23
C VAL A 500 -6.07 30.59 6.93
N ASN A 501 -6.29 31.91 6.88
CA ASN A 501 -5.79 32.77 5.82
C ASN A 501 -4.33 33.09 6.11
N ILE A 502 -3.40 32.73 5.21
CA ILE A 502 -1.97 32.98 5.41
C ILE A 502 -1.48 34.28 4.77
N ASP A 503 -2.27 34.91 3.89
CA ASP A 503 -1.93 36.22 3.31
C ASP A 503 -2.11 37.38 4.31
N GLN A 504 -2.79 37.13 5.43
CA GLN A 504 -3.10 38.13 6.44
C GLN A 504 -2.61 37.68 7.83
N PRO A 505 -1.50 38.25 8.32
CA PRO A 505 -1.07 38.08 9.71
C PRO A 505 -2.16 38.50 10.70
N SER A 506 -2.18 37.84 11.87
CA SER A 506 -3.09 38.15 12.97
C SER A 506 -2.38 38.93 14.07
N GLU A 507 -3.08 39.89 14.67
CA GLU A 507 -2.63 40.62 15.87
C GLU A 507 -2.93 39.85 17.18
N ASP A 508 -3.45 38.63 17.11
CA ASP A 508 -3.71 37.82 18.31
C ASP A 508 -2.40 37.47 19.03
N ILE A 509 -2.32 37.78 20.32
CA ILE A 509 -1.18 37.45 21.17
C ILE A 509 -1.29 35.98 21.62
N PHE A 510 -0.18 35.24 21.60
CA PHE A 510 -0.14 33.86 22.06
C PHE A 510 -0.27 33.78 23.60
N PRO A 511 -1.11 32.90 24.18
CA PRO A 511 -1.47 33.00 25.60
C PRO A 511 -0.41 32.61 26.64
N TRP A 512 0.74 32.09 26.23
CA TRP A 512 1.77 31.56 27.14
C TRP A 512 3.16 32.12 26.82
N ASN A 513 3.81 32.71 27.82
CA ASN A 513 5.14 33.30 27.66
C ASN A 513 6.27 32.25 27.70
N THR A 514 6.02 31.02 28.16
CA THR A 514 7.04 29.96 28.32
C THR A 514 6.62 28.58 27.79
N ASP A 515 7.60 27.80 27.35
CA ASP A 515 7.45 26.43 26.86
C ASP A 515 7.40 25.37 28.01
N ALA A 516 7.54 24.08 27.66
CA ALA A 516 7.59 22.98 28.64
C ALA A 516 8.86 22.93 29.51
N ALA A 517 9.94 23.57 29.08
CA ALA A 517 11.23 23.60 29.77
C ALA A 517 11.51 24.95 30.45
N GLY A 518 10.60 25.93 30.33
CA GLY A 518 10.71 27.27 30.91
C GLY A 518 11.37 28.31 30.00
N HIS A 519 11.68 27.98 28.76
CA HIS A 519 12.23 28.94 27.79
C HIS A 519 11.13 29.88 27.27
N PRO A 520 11.46 31.13 26.89
CA PRO A 520 10.50 32.04 26.27
C PRO A 520 9.89 31.48 24.97
N VAL A 521 8.57 31.59 24.80
CA VAL A 521 7.90 31.22 23.55
C VAL A 521 8.07 32.35 22.53
N MET A 522 8.94 32.14 21.55
CA MET A 522 9.06 33.03 20.40
C MET A 522 8.05 32.62 19.32
N VAL A 523 7.11 33.51 19.02
CA VAL A 523 6.17 33.38 17.91
C VAL A 523 6.76 34.10 16.70
N GLU A 524 6.84 33.40 15.57
CA GLU A 524 7.35 33.94 14.31
C GLU A 524 6.20 34.63 13.55
N ASN A 525 5.11 33.89 13.32
CA ASN A 525 3.91 34.36 12.64
C ASN A 525 2.63 33.93 13.39
N ALA A 526 1.55 34.70 13.25
CA ALA A 526 0.21 34.30 13.65
C ALA A 526 -0.78 34.53 12.48
N PHE A 527 -1.78 33.67 12.33
CA PHE A 527 -2.75 33.70 11.22
C PHE A 527 -4.19 33.46 11.75
N SER A 528 -5.13 34.30 11.34
CA SER A 528 -6.54 34.18 11.74
C SER A 528 -7.31 33.19 10.86
N GLY A 529 -8.30 32.51 11.45
CA GLY A 529 -9.21 31.64 10.71
C GLY A 529 -10.25 30.95 11.59
N GLU A 530 -10.60 29.71 11.21
CA GLU A 530 -11.65 28.93 11.85
C GLU A 530 -11.23 27.47 12.06
N GLY A 531 -11.66 26.90 13.20
CA GLY A 531 -11.47 25.49 13.54
C GLY A 531 -12.79 24.76 13.67
N ILE A 532 -12.80 23.45 13.40
CA ILE A 532 -13.96 22.59 13.62
C ILE A 532 -14.31 22.57 15.12
N ALA A 533 -15.59 22.62 15.47
CA ALA A 533 -16.04 22.66 16.86
C ALA A 533 -16.83 21.41 17.28
N ASN A 534 -16.69 21.04 18.54
CA ASN A 534 -17.53 20.04 19.20
C ASN A 534 -18.99 20.52 19.19
N GLY A 535 -19.86 19.79 18.48
CA GLY A 535 -21.27 20.12 18.31
C GLY A 535 -22.16 18.87 18.40
N TYR A 536 -23.44 19.07 18.70
CA TYR A 536 -24.38 17.99 18.96
C TYR A 536 -24.89 17.32 17.67
N GLY A 537 -24.05 16.47 17.08
CA GLY A 537 -24.41 15.55 15.99
C GLY A 537 -23.53 15.62 14.74
N PHE A 538 -23.16 14.45 14.23
CA PHE A 538 -22.22 14.19 13.12
C PHE A 538 -22.52 14.87 11.75
N ARG A 539 -23.58 15.68 11.61
CA ARG A 539 -24.03 16.19 10.31
C ARG A 539 -23.55 17.60 9.98
N TYR A 540 -23.41 18.47 10.98
CA TYR A 540 -22.95 19.86 10.81
C TYR A 540 -22.14 20.34 12.03
N PRO A 541 -20.88 19.89 12.19
CA PRO A 541 -19.98 20.52 13.15
C PRO A 541 -19.72 21.95 12.70
N GLY A 542 -20.11 22.93 13.52
CA GLY A 542 -19.90 24.34 13.22
C GLY A 542 -18.42 24.68 13.18
N ALA A 543 -18.03 25.60 12.30
CA ALA A 543 -16.73 26.25 12.39
C ALA A 543 -16.77 27.33 13.49
N LYS A 544 -15.65 27.52 14.19
CA LYS A 544 -15.50 28.50 15.27
C LYS A 544 -14.21 29.30 15.13
N PRO A 545 -14.19 30.61 15.43
CA PRO A 545 -12.98 31.42 15.28
C PRO A 545 -11.79 30.87 16.06
N GLY A 546 -10.62 30.90 15.43
CA GLY A 546 -9.36 30.48 16.01
C GLY A 546 -8.17 31.14 15.32
N SER A 547 -6.98 30.90 15.86
CA SER A 547 -5.73 31.44 15.33
C SER A 547 -4.66 30.37 15.31
N LEU A 548 -3.93 30.26 14.20
CA LEU A 548 -2.71 29.46 14.09
C LEU A 548 -1.52 30.31 14.48
N TYR A 549 -0.63 29.75 15.28
CA TYR A 549 0.65 30.35 15.67
C TYR A 549 1.78 29.48 15.14
N VAL A 550 2.77 30.11 14.52
CA VAL A 550 4.03 29.53 14.11
C VAL A 550 5.05 29.85 15.20
N ILE A 551 5.60 28.83 15.82
CA ILE A 551 6.44 28.94 17.01
C ILE A 551 7.84 28.45 16.66
N GLN A 552 8.84 29.18 17.15
CA GLN A 552 10.25 28.90 16.91
C GLN A 552 10.59 27.42 17.18
N ASN A 553 11.49 26.88 16.36
CA ASN A 553 11.74 25.44 16.16
C ASN A 553 10.70 24.71 15.29
N GLY A 554 9.86 25.44 14.54
CA GLY A 554 8.97 24.86 13.52
C GLY A 554 7.73 24.15 14.07
N LEU A 555 7.34 24.49 15.30
CA LEU A 555 6.13 24.00 15.97
C LEU A 555 4.92 24.83 15.54
N LEU A 556 3.77 24.22 15.31
CA LEU A 556 2.51 24.94 15.06
C LEU A 556 1.54 24.74 16.21
N ALA A 557 0.77 25.77 16.57
CA ALA A 557 -0.31 25.66 17.56
C ALA A 557 -1.57 26.38 17.05
N PHE A 558 -2.69 25.67 16.92
CA PHE A 558 -3.99 26.29 16.62
C PHE A 558 -4.83 26.43 17.89
N ILE A 559 -5.32 27.64 18.17
CA ILE A 559 -6.11 27.94 19.37
C ILE A 559 -7.52 28.40 18.99
N TRP A 560 -8.54 27.76 19.54
CA TRP A 560 -9.94 28.19 19.41
C TRP A 560 -10.22 29.37 20.35
N LYS A 561 -10.71 30.50 19.81
CA LYS A 561 -10.86 31.76 20.58
C LYS A 561 -11.88 31.65 21.72
N GLU A 562 -12.94 30.85 21.55
CA GLU A 562 -13.98 30.63 22.56
C GLU A 562 -13.55 29.63 23.64
N SER A 563 -13.22 28.39 23.26
CA SER A 563 -12.98 27.29 24.21
C SER A 563 -11.57 27.28 24.82
N LYS A 564 -10.64 28.08 24.28
CA LYS A 564 -9.20 28.06 24.60
C LYS A 564 -8.53 26.69 24.43
N ALA A 565 -9.18 25.76 23.72
CA ALA A 565 -8.55 24.51 23.30
C ALA A 565 -7.37 24.83 22.38
N VAL A 566 -6.29 24.06 22.51
CA VAL A 566 -5.10 24.16 21.66
C VAL A 566 -4.90 22.84 20.94
N LEU A 567 -4.60 22.86 19.65
CA LEU A 567 -4.13 21.72 18.88
C LEU A 567 -2.70 22.02 18.43
N THR A 568 -1.74 21.37 19.07
CA THR A 568 -0.30 21.57 18.84
C THR A 568 0.21 20.51 17.87
N LEU A 569 0.99 20.92 16.86
CA LEU A 569 1.46 20.08 15.76
C LEU A 569 2.99 20.10 15.60
N GLN A 570 3.56 18.92 15.33
CA GLN A 570 4.96 18.70 14.97
C GLN A 570 5.05 18.04 13.59
N ARG A 571 6.10 18.31 12.80
CA ARG A 571 6.26 17.75 11.46
C ARG A 571 6.69 16.27 11.55
N LEU A 572 6.13 15.40 10.70
CA LEU A 572 6.38 13.95 10.78
C LEU A 572 7.22 13.37 9.65
N ASN A 573 8.15 12.49 10.01
CA ASN A 573 8.64 11.44 9.13
C ASN A 573 8.02 10.08 9.50
N LEU A 574 7.07 9.59 8.71
CA LEU A 574 6.46 8.26 8.93
C LEU A 574 7.45 7.11 8.78
N GLN A 575 8.49 7.26 7.94
CA GLN A 575 9.47 6.20 7.75
C GLN A 575 10.27 5.96 9.03
N ASP A 576 10.62 7.03 9.74
CA ASP A 576 11.37 6.93 11.00
C ASP A 576 10.47 6.48 12.15
N LEU A 577 9.23 6.99 12.24
CA LEU A 577 8.26 6.51 13.22
C LEU A 577 7.93 5.01 13.05
N LEU A 578 7.79 4.50 11.82
CA LEU A 578 7.57 3.06 11.59
C LEU A 578 8.82 2.22 11.91
N LYS A 579 10.03 2.78 11.74
CA LYS A 579 11.29 2.15 12.17
C LYS A 579 11.50 2.13 13.69
N LYS A 580 10.97 3.13 14.42
CA LYS A 580 10.85 3.14 15.88
C LYS A 580 9.66 2.29 16.38
N GLY A 581 8.69 2.00 15.51
CA GLY A 581 7.35 1.51 15.86
C GLY A 581 7.19 -0.01 16.01
N GLU A 582 6.19 -0.42 16.79
CA GLU A 582 5.90 -1.82 17.12
C GLU A 582 4.92 -2.45 16.11
N ARG A 583 5.28 -3.64 15.61
CA ARG A 583 4.45 -4.41 14.66
C ARG A 583 3.37 -5.20 15.39
N VAL A 584 2.10 -4.85 15.16
CA VAL A 584 0.94 -5.64 15.60
C VAL A 584 0.53 -6.69 14.54
N PRO A 585 -0.25 -7.73 14.92
CA PRO A 585 -0.74 -8.75 13.98
C PRO A 585 -1.62 -8.19 12.86
N ALA A 586 -1.70 -8.91 11.72
CA ALA A 586 -2.45 -8.44 10.56
C ALA A 586 -3.98 -8.48 10.75
N LEU A 587 -4.71 -7.69 9.95
CA LEU A 587 -6.14 -7.91 9.71
C LEU A 587 -6.37 -9.16 8.85
N SER A 588 -7.61 -9.61 8.66
CA SER A 588 -7.88 -10.62 7.63
C SER A 588 -7.64 -10.06 6.22
N ALA A 589 -7.21 -10.92 5.30
CA ALA A 589 -6.62 -10.55 4.01
C ALA A 589 -7.47 -9.55 3.19
N THR A 590 -8.77 -9.79 3.07
CA THR A 590 -9.69 -8.89 2.33
C THR A 590 -9.99 -7.60 3.10
N SER A 591 -10.07 -7.64 4.44
CA SER A 591 -10.30 -6.46 5.29
C SER A 591 -9.19 -5.41 5.16
N ASN A 592 -7.98 -5.82 4.78
CA ASN A 592 -6.86 -4.92 4.49
C ASN A 592 -7.13 -3.97 3.31
N PHE A 593 -7.99 -4.37 2.35
CA PHE A 593 -8.41 -3.57 1.18
C PHE A 593 -9.91 -3.23 1.14
N SER A 594 -10.73 -3.79 2.01
CA SER A 594 -12.15 -3.44 2.18
C SER A 594 -12.53 -3.36 3.65
N TYR A 595 -12.30 -2.22 4.29
CA TYR A 595 -12.66 -2.00 5.69
C TYR A 595 -14.16 -1.72 5.82
N LEU A 596 -14.96 -2.79 5.88
CA LEU A 596 -16.42 -2.77 5.71
C LEU A 596 -17.21 -2.63 7.01
N THR A 597 -16.54 -2.61 8.16
CA THR A 597 -17.17 -2.36 9.46
C THR A 597 -17.46 -0.86 9.63
N LYS A 598 -18.73 -0.48 9.43
CA LYS A 598 -19.32 0.77 9.95
C LYS A 598 -19.39 0.68 11.48
N SER A 599 -18.24 0.77 12.13
CA SER A 599 -18.08 0.73 13.57
C SER A 599 -17.27 1.94 14.00
N TYR A 600 -17.82 2.71 14.93
CA TYR A 600 -17.14 3.81 15.60
C TYR A 600 -16.05 3.33 16.57
N SER A 601 -15.87 2.02 16.76
CA SER A 601 -14.87 1.42 17.64
C SER A 601 -13.65 0.88 16.89
N ASN A 602 -12.46 1.19 17.40
CA ASN A 602 -11.19 0.73 16.85
C ASN A 602 -11.12 -0.82 16.93
N VAL A 603 -11.10 -1.50 15.78
CA VAL A 603 -11.00 -2.98 15.71
C VAL A 603 -9.72 -3.53 16.35
N PHE A 604 -8.66 -2.71 16.48
CA PHE A 604 -7.45 -3.09 17.21
C PHE A 604 -7.54 -2.88 18.72
N ALA A 605 -8.53 -2.14 19.26
CA ALA A 605 -8.71 -1.96 20.70
C ALA A 605 -9.14 -3.24 21.43
N GLY A 606 -9.52 -4.30 20.69
CA GLY A 606 -9.69 -5.66 21.22
C GLY A 606 -8.36 -6.37 21.53
N PHE A 607 -7.22 -5.84 21.08
CA PHE A 607 -5.87 -6.29 21.48
C PHE A 607 -5.38 -5.48 22.69
N SER A 608 -6.17 -5.49 23.77
CA SER A 608 -5.83 -4.80 25.02
C SER A 608 -4.50 -5.28 25.60
N HIS A 609 -3.64 -4.34 26.00
CA HIS A 609 -2.27 -4.59 26.47
C HIS A 609 -2.19 -5.70 27.53
N SER A 610 -1.33 -6.69 27.28
CA SER A 610 -1.01 -7.77 28.25
C SER A 610 0.51 -7.94 28.46
N SER A 611 1.32 -6.97 28.06
CA SER A 611 2.77 -6.92 28.28
C SER A 611 3.17 -6.24 29.59
N THR A 612 2.24 -5.59 30.30
CA THR A 612 2.51 -4.86 31.55
C THR A 612 2.47 -5.77 32.80
N TYR A 613 3.21 -6.88 32.78
CA TYR A 613 3.50 -7.65 33.99
C TYR A 613 5.01 -7.88 34.14
N LEU A 614 5.59 -7.17 35.11
CA LEU A 614 7.00 -7.27 35.51
C LEU A 614 7.33 -8.70 35.94
N SER A 615 8.28 -9.35 35.27
CA SER A 615 8.87 -10.62 35.69
C SER A 615 9.87 -10.41 36.83
N SER A 616 9.42 -9.84 37.95
CA SER A 616 10.27 -9.59 39.13
C SER A 616 10.52 -10.89 39.91
N GLN A 617 11.44 -11.73 39.41
CA GLN A 617 11.97 -12.86 40.18
C GLN A 617 12.81 -12.35 41.35
N ARG A 618 12.15 -12.03 42.47
CA ARG A 618 12.81 -11.91 43.77
C ARG A 618 13.28 -13.29 44.21
N GLN A 619 14.55 -13.60 43.96
CA GLN A 619 15.25 -14.63 44.70
C GLN A 619 15.10 -14.33 46.20
N ARG A 620 14.53 -15.26 46.96
CA ARG A 620 14.72 -15.33 48.41
C ARG A 620 15.73 -16.44 48.67
N HIS A 621 16.86 -16.09 49.26
CA HIS A 621 17.70 -17.04 49.96
C HIS A 621 17.14 -17.26 51.36
N VAL A 622 17.24 -18.52 51.82
CA VAL A 622 16.76 -19.05 53.11
C VAL A 622 15.23 -19.11 53.21
#